data_AF-A0A956YQ53-F1
#
_entry.id   AF-A0A956YQ53-F1
#
_cell.length_a   1.000
_cell.length_b   1.000
_cell.length_c   1.000
_cell.angle_alpha   90.00
_cell.angle_beta   90.00
_cell.angle_gamma   90.00
#
_symmetry.space_group_name_H-M   'P 1'
#
loop_
_entity.id
_entity.type
_entity.pdbx_description
1 polymer ?
#
loop_
_entity_poly.entity_id
_entity_poly.type
_entity_poly.pdbx_seq_one_letter_code
_entity_poly.pdbx_strand_id
1 'polypeptide(L)'
;MISAFDGFGREICRMYADKTASPAQAADIRFQNLTGAQSNVQKHFGFDIAGSLSPSEWSAAIRGFQKRHLLAHNSGVIDDDYIAKSNDATAIKGHKIAIISSEVTDLIVIVRTMGAHITSEMSKLP
;
A
#
# COMPACT_ATOMS: atom_id res chain seq x y z
N MET A 1 11.63 0.65 -3.44
CA MET A 1 10.43 1.50 -3.23
C MET A 1 9.39 0.77 -2.39
N ILE A 2 8.63 -0.19 -2.92
CA ILE A 2 7.54 -0.86 -2.17
C ILE A 2 8.03 -1.59 -0.91
N SER A 3 9.12 -2.35 -0.98
CA SER A 3 9.70 -3.00 0.21
C SER A 3 10.18 -1.98 1.27
N ALA A 4 10.61 -0.79 0.85
CA ALA A 4 11.04 0.27 1.75
C ALA A 4 9.83 0.95 2.40
N PHE A 5 8.75 1.19 1.65
CA PHE A 5 7.49 1.70 2.18
C PHE A 5 6.85 0.72 3.16
N ASP A 6 6.91 -0.58 2.85
CA ASP A 6 6.47 -1.65 3.73
C ASP A 6 7.32 -1.75 5.02
N GLY A 7 8.63 -1.54 4.93
CA GLY A 7 9.49 -1.38 6.10
C GLY A 7 9.11 -0.17 6.95
N PHE A 8 8.93 1.00 6.32
CA PHE A 8 8.50 2.23 6.98
C PHE A 8 7.16 2.04 7.72
N GLY A 9 6.16 1.49 7.04
CA GLY A 9 4.83 1.26 7.60
C GLY A 9 4.85 0.30 8.79
N ARG A 10 5.61 -0.80 8.70
CA ARG A 10 5.78 -1.71 9.85
C ARG A 10 6.43 -1.02 11.04
N GLU A 11 7.49 -0.25 10.80
CA GLU A 11 8.23 0.39 11.88
C GLU A 11 7.39 1.44 12.58
N ILE A 12 6.65 2.27 11.82
CA ILE A 12 5.78 3.28 12.41
C ILE A 12 4.62 2.64 13.19
N CYS A 13 4.02 1.57 12.67
CA CYS A 13 3.00 0.84 13.42
C CYS A 13 3.56 0.21 14.70
N ARG A 14 4.80 -0.31 14.69
CA ARG A 14 5.46 -0.86 15.89
C ARG A 14 5.73 0.21 16.94
N MET A 15 6.26 1.37 16.54
CA MET A 15 6.56 2.48 17.47
C MET A 15 5.31 2.98 18.20
N TYR A 16 4.14 2.94 17.56
CA TYR A 16 2.89 3.45 18.12
C TYR A 16 1.95 2.34 18.61
N ALA A 17 2.39 1.07 18.57
CA ALA A 17 1.56 -0.09 18.88
C ALA A 17 0.97 -0.03 20.30
N ASP A 18 1.75 0.43 21.28
CA ASP A 18 1.36 0.52 22.69
C ASP A 18 0.27 1.56 22.96
N LYS A 19 0.00 2.44 21.98
CA LYS A 19 -1.10 3.43 22.04
C LYS A 19 -2.44 2.85 21.57
N THR A 20 -2.47 1.57 21.20
CA THR A 20 -3.68 0.88 20.72
C THR A 20 -4.19 -0.14 21.73
N ALA A 21 -5.45 -0.54 21.61
CA ALA A 21 -6.02 -1.59 22.48
C ALA A 21 -5.41 -2.99 22.25
N SER A 22 -4.70 -3.20 21.14
CA SER A 22 -4.12 -4.50 20.77
C SER A 22 -2.73 -4.35 20.13
N PRO A 23 -1.69 -4.05 20.94
CA PRO A 23 -0.35 -3.71 20.44
C PRO A 23 0.28 -4.78 19.55
N ALA A 24 0.12 -6.06 19.88
CA ALA A 24 0.68 -7.16 19.07
C ALA A 24 0.08 -7.20 17.65
N GLN A 25 -1.21 -6.90 17.50
CA GLN A 25 -1.87 -6.86 16.19
C GLN A 25 -1.48 -5.59 15.43
N ALA A 26 -1.40 -4.45 16.11
CA ALA A 26 -0.96 -3.19 15.52
C ALA A 26 0.48 -3.29 14.98
N ALA A 27 1.38 -3.96 15.70
CA ALA A 27 2.79 -4.11 15.31
C ALA A 27 3.03 -5.07 14.12
N ASP A 28 2.08 -5.96 13.79
CA ASP A 28 2.20 -6.92 12.67
C ASP A 28 1.58 -6.42 11.37
N ILE A 29 1.06 -5.18 11.33
CA ILE A 29 0.48 -4.60 10.11
C ILE A 29 1.54 -4.49 9.01
N ARG A 30 1.24 -5.05 7.83
CA ARG A 30 2.10 -5.02 6.63
C ARG A 30 1.48 -4.20 5.53
N PHE A 31 2.31 -3.53 4.74
CA PHE A 31 1.86 -2.62 3.68
C PHE A 31 2.12 -3.16 2.26
N GLN A 32 2.47 -4.44 2.13
CA GLN A 32 2.54 -5.13 0.84
C GLN A 32 1.16 -5.25 0.19
N ASN A 33 0.11 -5.38 1.01
CA ASN A 33 -1.29 -5.29 0.60
C ASN A 33 -1.88 -4.01 1.17
N LEU A 34 -1.99 -2.98 0.33
CA LEU A 34 -2.45 -1.65 0.75
C LEU A 34 -3.89 -1.63 1.26
N THR A 35 -4.81 -2.40 0.67
CA THR A 35 -6.20 -2.49 1.15
C THR A 35 -6.25 -3.13 2.54
N GLY A 36 -5.44 -4.17 2.76
CA GLY A 36 -5.30 -4.79 4.07
C GLY A 36 -4.69 -3.83 5.09
N ALA A 37 -3.66 -3.08 4.70
CA ALA A 37 -3.03 -2.08 5.55
C ALA A 37 -4.02 -0.96 5.92
N GLN A 38 -4.78 -0.44 4.96
CA GLN A 38 -5.80 0.58 5.17
C GLN A 38 -6.80 0.15 6.25
N SER A 39 -7.42 -1.02 6.09
CA SER A 39 -8.39 -1.55 7.04
C SER A 39 -7.80 -1.74 8.44
N ASN A 40 -6.58 -2.26 8.54
CA ASN A 40 -5.95 -2.48 9.84
C ASN A 40 -5.51 -1.17 10.49
N VAL A 41 -4.95 -0.22 9.74
CA VAL A 41 -4.56 1.08 10.31
C VAL A 41 -5.80 1.84 10.78
N GLN A 42 -6.87 1.87 9.99
CA GLN A 42 -8.14 2.48 10.38
C GLN A 42 -8.70 1.84 11.66
N LYS A 43 -8.63 0.50 11.77
CA LYS A 43 -9.12 -0.25 12.93
C LYS A 43 -8.30 0.02 14.20
N HIS A 44 -6.97 0.03 14.09
CA HIS A 44 -6.08 0.07 15.27
C HIS A 44 -5.66 1.48 15.67
N PHE A 45 -5.55 2.40 14.71
CA PHE A 45 -5.08 3.77 14.92
C PHE A 45 -6.13 4.84 14.58
N GLY A 46 -7.28 4.46 14.00
CA GLY A 46 -8.42 5.35 13.85
C GLY A 46 -8.39 6.30 12.64
N PHE A 47 -7.43 6.15 11.72
CA PHE A 47 -7.33 7.00 10.52
C PHE A 47 -7.12 6.20 9.23
N ASP A 48 -7.49 6.81 8.11
CA ASP A 48 -7.36 6.23 6.79
C ASP A 48 -6.01 6.63 6.17
N ILE A 49 -5.17 5.66 5.81
CA ILE A 49 -3.89 5.90 5.13
C ILE A 49 -4.05 6.52 3.74
N ALA A 50 -5.23 6.34 3.12
CA ALA A 50 -5.57 6.95 1.83
C ALA A 50 -6.18 8.35 1.98
N GLY A 51 -6.33 8.87 3.21
CA GLY A 51 -7.04 10.13 3.48
C GLY A 51 -6.45 11.37 2.81
N SER A 52 -5.18 11.31 2.36
CA SER A 52 -4.51 12.39 1.61
C SER A 52 -4.52 12.18 0.09
N LEU A 53 -5.18 11.14 -0.42
CA LEU A 53 -5.16 10.73 -1.82
C LEU A 53 -6.55 10.86 -2.43
N SER A 54 -6.60 11.27 -3.69
CA SER A 54 -7.80 11.16 -4.51
C SER A 54 -8.11 9.68 -4.84
N PRO A 55 -9.36 9.35 -5.24
CA PRO A 55 -9.72 7.98 -5.61
C PRO A 55 -8.87 7.40 -6.75
N SER A 56 -8.45 8.24 -7.70
CA SER A 56 -7.58 7.83 -8.82
C SER A 56 -6.15 7.55 -8.36
N GLU A 57 -5.60 8.36 -7.45
CA GLU A 57 -4.29 8.13 -6.84
C GLU A 57 -4.27 6.86 -5.99
N TRP A 58 -5.33 6.62 -5.21
CA TRP A 58 -5.46 5.37 -4.46
C TRP A 58 -5.50 4.16 -5.41
N SER A 59 -6.31 4.23 -6.47
CA SER A 59 -6.37 3.18 -7.49
C SER A 59 -5.01 2.95 -8.16
N ALA A 60 -4.27 4.01 -8.44
CA ALA A 60 -2.92 3.93 -9.00
C ALA A 60 -1.92 3.29 -8.01
N ALA A 61 -2.02 3.60 -6.72
CA ALA A 61 -1.22 2.97 -5.67
C ALA A 61 -1.47 1.46 -5.60
N ILE A 62 -2.74 1.05 -5.54
CA ILE A 62 -3.13 -0.37 -5.55
C ILE A 62 -2.52 -1.07 -6.77
N ARG A 63 -2.73 -0.53 -7.97
CA ARG A 63 -2.17 -1.11 -9.21
C ARG A 63 -0.65 -1.21 -9.15
N GLY A 64 0.05 -0.15 -8.77
CA GLY A 64 1.51 -0.14 -8.68
C GLY A 64 2.06 -1.22 -7.74
N PHE A 65 1.41 -1.41 -6.58
CA PHE A 65 1.79 -2.46 -5.63
C PHE A 65 1.51 -3.86 -6.18
N GLN A 66 0.37 -4.07 -6.85
CA GLN A 66 0.05 -5.35 -7.48
C GLN A 66 1.01 -5.68 -8.64
N LYS A 67 1.38 -4.70 -9.48
CA LYS A 67 2.36 -4.90 -10.55
C LYS A 67 3.72 -5.35 -10.00
N ARG A 68 4.21 -4.70 -8.94
CA ARG A 68 5.47 -5.09 -8.29
C ARG A 68 5.40 -6.46 -7.63
N HIS A 69 4.23 -6.83 -7.09
CA HIS A 69 3.98 -8.17 -6.54
C HIS A 69 4.10 -9.23 -7.64
N LEU A 70 3.45 -9.04 -8.79
CA LEU A 70 3.59 -9.95 -9.93
C LEU A 70 5.03 -10.09 -10.40
N LEU A 71 5.77 -8.98 -10.50
CA LEU A 71 7.18 -9.01 -10.88
C LEU A 71 8.04 -9.84 -9.91
N ALA A 72 7.76 -9.78 -8.60
CA ALA A 72 8.49 -10.55 -7.60
C ALA A 72 8.14 -12.04 -7.62
N HIS A 73 6.85 -12.37 -7.74
CA HIS A 73 6.35 -13.70 -7.43
C HIS A 73 6.02 -14.55 -8.65
N ASN A 74 5.55 -13.93 -9.73
CA ASN A 74 5.11 -14.64 -10.94
C ASN A 74 5.92 -14.24 -12.19
N SER A 75 7.17 -13.77 -11.99
CA SER A 75 8.03 -13.24 -13.06
C SER A 75 7.32 -12.20 -13.94
N GLY A 76 6.36 -11.44 -13.38
CA GLY A 76 5.56 -10.45 -14.08
C GLY A 76 4.43 -11.02 -14.95
N VAL A 77 4.05 -12.29 -14.84
CA VAL A 77 2.89 -12.85 -15.55
C VAL A 77 1.61 -12.46 -14.81
N ILE A 78 0.62 -11.95 -15.55
CA ILE A 78 -0.69 -11.56 -15.02
C ILE A 78 -1.50 -12.81 -14.66
N ASP A 79 -1.97 -12.87 -13.41
CA ASP A 79 -2.84 -13.92 -12.87
C ASP A 79 -4.24 -13.38 -12.48
N ASP A 80 -5.11 -14.28 -12.03
CA ASP A 80 -6.47 -13.93 -11.60
C ASP A 80 -6.48 -12.99 -10.39
N ASP A 81 -5.50 -13.18 -9.49
CA ASP A 81 -5.34 -12.39 -8.28
C ASP A 81 -5.03 -10.93 -8.60
N TYR A 82 -4.17 -10.66 -9.58
CA TYR A 82 -3.91 -9.32 -10.08
C TYR A 82 -5.17 -8.69 -10.68
N ILE A 83 -5.88 -9.40 -11.55
CA ILE A 83 -7.08 -8.87 -12.22
C ILE A 83 -8.13 -8.47 -11.19
N ALA A 84 -8.37 -9.33 -10.19
CA ALA A 84 -9.35 -9.08 -9.14
C ALA A 84 -8.99 -7.87 -8.25
N LYS A 85 -7.70 -7.66 -7.96
CA LYS A 85 -7.24 -6.65 -6.99
C LYS A 85 -6.88 -5.30 -7.62
N SER A 86 -6.52 -5.27 -8.90
CA SER A 86 -5.95 -4.08 -9.57
C SER A 86 -7.01 -3.21 -10.26
N ASN A 87 -8.16 -3.77 -10.61
CA ASN A 87 -9.16 -3.14 -11.50
C ASN A 87 -8.51 -2.55 -12.78
N ASP A 88 -7.50 -3.24 -13.30
CA ASP A 88 -6.78 -2.86 -14.50
C ASP A 88 -7.50 -3.40 -15.74
N ALA A 89 -8.18 -2.51 -16.47
CA ALA A 89 -8.94 -2.85 -17.68
C ALA A 89 -8.06 -3.38 -18.83
N THR A 90 -6.74 -3.17 -18.77
CA THR A 90 -5.79 -3.63 -19.79
C THR A 90 -5.16 -4.98 -19.47
N ALA A 91 -5.50 -5.55 -18.30
CA ALA A 91 -4.93 -6.79 -17.82
C ALA A 91 -5.42 -8.00 -18.61
N ILE A 92 -4.51 -8.73 -19.24
CA ILE A 92 -4.79 -9.97 -19.95
C ILE A 92 -4.07 -11.10 -19.22
N LYS A 93 -4.83 -12.06 -18.68
CA LYS A 93 -4.29 -13.23 -17.99
C LYS A 93 -3.24 -13.94 -18.85
N GLY A 94 -2.11 -14.32 -18.24
CA GLY A 94 -1.00 -15.00 -18.91
C GLY A 94 -0.04 -14.08 -19.67
N HIS A 95 -0.38 -12.80 -19.88
CA HIS A 95 0.53 -11.84 -20.48
C HIS A 95 1.55 -11.33 -19.46
N LYS A 96 2.69 -10.82 -19.95
CA LYS A 96 3.63 -10.07 -19.12
C LYS A 96 3.05 -8.69 -18.82
N ILE A 97 3.12 -8.30 -17.55
CA ILE A 97 2.70 -6.97 -17.12
C ILE A 97 3.63 -5.91 -17.73
N ALA A 98 3.04 -4.91 -18.36
CA ALA A 98 3.77 -3.76 -18.87
C ALA A 98 4.00 -2.76 -17.74
N ILE A 99 5.21 -2.20 -17.69
CA ILE A 99 5.54 -1.07 -16.82
C ILE A 99 5.96 0.14 -17.64
N ILE A 100 5.32 1.27 -17.40
CA ILE A 100 5.61 2.54 -18.08
C ILE A 100 6.24 3.55 -17.11
N SER A 101 7.13 4.42 -17.62
CA SER A 101 7.91 5.31 -16.75
C SER A 101 7.05 6.34 -15.99
N SER A 102 5.95 6.81 -16.60
CA SER A 102 5.02 7.74 -15.95
C SER A 102 4.37 7.12 -14.71
N GLU A 103 3.89 5.88 -14.79
CA GLU A 103 3.23 5.25 -13.65
C GLU A 103 4.18 5.03 -12.46
N VAL A 104 5.47 4.78 -12.73
CA VAL A 104 6.49 4.65 -11.68
C VAL A 104 6.73 6.00 -11.02
N THR A 105 6.77 7.07 -11.82
CA THR A 105 6.93 8.44 -11.34
C THR A 105 5.74 8.86 -10.48
N ASP A 106 4.52 8.59 -10.94
CA ASP A 106 3.29 8.87 -10.21
C ASP A 106 3.25 8.08 -8.89
N LEU A 107 3.64 6.80 -8.92
CA LEU A 107 3.68 5.97 -7.72
C LEU A 107 4.65 6.50 -6.67
N ILE A 108 5.81 7.05 -7.08
CA ILE A 108 6.77 7.68 -6.15
C ILE A 108 6.10 8.86 -5.43
N VAL A 109 5.41 9.72 -6.18
CA VAL A 109 4.70 10.87 -5.63
C VAL A 109 3.64 10.42 -4.64
N ILE A 110 2.80 9.46 -5.03
CA ILE A 110 1.71 8.93 -4.20
C ILE A 110 2.24 8.31 -2.90
N VAL A 111 3.28 7.46 -2.99
CA VAL A 111 3.90 6.81 -1.82
C VAL A 111 4.50 7.84 -0.86
N ARG A 112 5.10 8.92 -1.38
CA ARG A 112 5.63 10.01 -0.56
C ARG A 112 4.51 10.78 0.15
N THR A 113 3.44 11.11 -0.56
CA THR A 113 2.25 11.78 0.00
C THR A 113 1.63 10.94 1.11
N MET A 114 1.42 9.64 0.85
CA MET A 114 0.89 8.70 1.83
C MET A 114 1.81 8.53 3.05
N GLY A 115 3.13 8.44 2.85
CA GLY A 115 4.09 8.38 3.94
C GLY A 115 4.04 9.62 4.85
N ALA A 116 3.99 10.82 4.27
CA ALA A 116 3.87 12.07 5.02
C ALA A 116 2.55 12.15 5.81
N HIS A 117 1.45 11.73 5.19
CA HIS A 117 0.13 11.64 5.84
C HIS A 117 0.14 10.69 7.04
N ILE A 118 0.65 9.46 6.86
CA ILE A 118 0.76 8.47 7.94
C ILE A 118 1.60 9.03 9.10
N THR A 119 2.74 9.67 8.84
CA THR A 119 3.56 10.27 9.90
C THR A 119 2.82 11.38 10.65
N SER A 120 2.11 12.25 9.91
CA SER A 120 1.29 13.30 10.50
C SER A 120 0.20 12.73 11.41
N GLU A 121 -0.57 11.75 10.95
CA GLU A 121 -1.66 11.16 11.74
C GLU A 121 -1.14 10.42 12.97
N MET A 122 -0.07 9.63 12.83
CA MET A 122 0.53 8.91 13.96
C MET A 122 1.01 9.88 15.05
N SER A 123 1.58 11.04 14.69
CA SER A 123 2.06 12.04 15.66
C SER A 123 0.96 12.67 16.51
N LYS A 124 -0.31 12.56 16.08
CA LYS A 124 -1.48 13.09 16.79
C LYS A 124 -2.06 12.08 17.79
N LEU A 125 -1.62 10.82 17.76
CA LEU A 125 -2.10 9.80 18.67
C LEU A 125 -1.69 10.14 20.12
N PRO A 126 -2.61 10.01 21.08
CA PRO A 126 -2.39 10.37 22.48
C PRO A 126 -1.23 9.58 23.09
#